data_AF-A0A401INH5-F1
#
_entry.id   AF-A0A401INH5-F1
#
_cell.length_a   1.000
_cell.length_b   1.000
_cell.length_c   1.000
_cell.angle_alpha   90.00
_cell.angle_beta   90.00
_cell.angle_gamma   90.00
#
_symmetry.space_group_name_H-M   'P 1'
#
loop_
_entity.id
_entity.type
_entity.pdbx_description
1 polymer ?
#
loop_
_entity_poly.entity_id
_entity_poly.type
_entity_poly.pdbx_seq_one_letter_code
_entity_poly.pdbx_strand_id
1 'polypeptide(L)'
;MKLNNLLESQGIIHRDPEIMSGMPVFVGSRVPLQTFFDYLEGEEGLTEFINDFPYLESQAIKVLENAGKLIIDQERQTDAYIAR
;
A
#
# COMPACT_ATOMS: atom_id res chain seq x y z
N MET A 1 -7.50 -0.81 -11.65
CA MET A 1 -6.24 -1.55 -11.38
C MET A 1 -6.21 -1.94 -9.91
N LYS A 2 -5.76 -3.15 -9.54
CA LYS A 2 -5.64 -3.52 -8.11
C LYS A 2 -4.39 -2.85 -7.51
N LEU A 3 -4.52 -2.25 -6.32
CA LEU A 3 -3.43 -1.54 -5.63
C LEU A 3 -2.15 -2.37 -5.55
N ASN A 4 -2.24 -3.64 -5.16
CA ASN A 4 -1.07 -4.52 -5.00
C ASN A 4 -0.22 -4.60 -6.29
N ASN A 5 -0.84 -4.70 -7.46
CA ASN A 5 -0.12 -4.79 -8.73
C ASN A 5 0.68 -3.51 -9.02
N LEU A 6 0.14 -2.35 -8.62
CA LEU A 6 0.81 -1.05 -8.78
C LEU A 6 2.02 -0.97 -7.85
N LEU A 7 1.83 -1.35 -6.60
CA LEU A 7 2.89 -1.34 -5.59
C LEU A 7 4.03 -2.34 -5.94
N GLU A 8 3.69 -3.51 -6.47
CA GLU A 8 4.66 -4.50 -6.97
C GLU A 8 5.47 -3.94 -8.14
N SER A 9 4.81 -3.29 -9.12
CA SER A 9 5.49 -2.70 -10.29
C SER A 9 6.44 -1.55 -9.94
N GLN A 10 6.21 -0.89 -8.81
CA GLN A 10 7.04 0.21 -8.30
C GLN A 10 8.11 -0.27 -7.32
N GLY A 11 8.23 -1.59 -7.07
CA GLY A 11 9.20 -2.14 -6.12
C GLY A 11 8.95 -1.72 -4.67
N ILE A 12 7.71 -1.38 -4.31
CA ILE A 12 7.33 -1.03 -2.93
C ILE A 12 7.12 -2.30 -2.12
N ILE A 13 6.43 -3.26 -2.73
CA ILE A 13 6.21 -4.61 -2.19
C ILE A 13 6.72 -5.66 -3.17
N HIS A 14 6.91 -6.88 -2.68
CA HIS A 14 7.15 -8.05 -3.52
C HIS A 14 6.39 -9.25 -2.96
N ARG A 15 6.31 -10.31 -3.77
CA ARG A 15 5.84 -11.64 -3.37
C ARG A 15 6.89 -12.65 -3.75
N ASP A 16 7.29 -13.45 -2.78
CA ASP A 16 8.19 -14.56 -2.96
C ASP A 16 7.59 -15.76 -2.21
N PRO A 17 7.32 -16.91 -2.86
CA PRO A 17 6.84 -18.10 -2.17
C PRO A 17 7.71 -18.53 -0.98
N GLU A 18 9.00 -18.21 -1.00
CA GLU A 18 9.95 -18.51 0.08
C GLU A 18 9.89 -17.50 1.24
N ILE A 19 9.20 -16.36 1.05
CA ILE A 19 9.03 -15.31 2.06
C ILE A 19 7.56 -15.22 2.45
N MET A 20 7.25 -15.51 3.72
CA MET A 20 5.88 -15.41 4.25
C MET A 20 4.84 -16.15 3.38
N SER A 21 5.21 -17.30 2.80
CA SER A 21 4.36 -18.12 1.93
C SER A 21 3.77 -17.36 0.73
N GLY A 22 4.49 -16.38 0.18
CA GLY A 22 4.04 -15.60 -0.98
C GLY A 22 3.07 -14.46 -0.65
N MET A 23 2.88 -14.13 0.63
CA MET A 23 2.16 -12.91 0.99
C MET A 23 2.90 -11.66 0.50
N PRO A 24 2.20 -10.59 0.10
CA PRO A 24 2.84 -9.32 -0.24
C PRO A 24 3.53 -8.73 0.98
N VAL A 25 4.83 -8.46 0.88
CA VAL A 25 5.64 -7.84 1.93
C VAL A 25 6.38 -6.63 1.38
N PHE A 26 6.71 -5.67 2.23
CA PHE A 26 7.55 -4.54 1.84
C PHE A 26 8.93 -5.03 1.38
N VAL A 27 9.42 -4.48 0.26
CA VAL A 27 10.77 -4.78 -0.23
C VAL A 27 11.80 -4.42 0.83
N GLY A 28 12.74 -5.32 1.08
CA GLY A 28 13.76 -5.16 2.11
C GLY A 28 13.31 -5.50 3.53
N SER A 29 12.09 -6.01 3.71
CA SER A 29 11.58 -6.44 5.01
C SER A 29 10.81 -7.76 4.94
N ARG A 30 10.39 -8.25 6.11
CA ARG A 30 9.40 -9.34 6.23
C ARG A 30 8.05 -8.84 6.74
N VAL A 31 7.83 -7.52 6.72
CA VAL A 31 6.58 -6.89 7.18
C VAL A 31 5.53 -7.03 6.08
N PRO A 32 4.42 -7.75 6.30
CA PRO A 32 3.34 -7.85 5.33
C PRO A 32 2.71 -6.49 5.02
N LEU A 33 2.24 -6.32 3.79
CA LEU A 33 1.41 -5.17 3.43
C LEU A 33 0.12 -5.13 4.27
N GLN A 34 -0.43 -6.29 4.65
CA GLN A 34 -1.60 -6.37 5.53
C GLN A 34 -1.34 -5.71 6.88
N THR A 35 -0.18 -5.95 7.49
CA THR A 35 0.20 -5.33 8.77
C THR A 35 0.16 -3.81 8.69
N PHE A 36 0.58 -3.21 7.59
CA PHE A 36 0.44 -1.76 7.42
C PHE A 36 -1.02 -1.30 7.51
N PHE A 37 -1.95 -2.01 6.85
CA PHE A 37 -3.38 -1.67 6.95
C PHE A 37 -3.96 -1.96 8.33
N ASP A 38 -3.54 -3.03 8.99
CA ASP A 38 -3.98 -3.34 10.36
C ASP A 38 -3.60 -2.20 11.33
N TYR A 39 -2.40 -1.62 11.19
CA TYR A 39 -2.01 -0.44 11.97
C TYR A 39 -2.89 0.78 11.66
N LEU A 40 -3.24 1.02 10.38
CA LEU A 40 -4.12 2.13 9.99
C LEU A 40 -5.55 2.01 10.54
N GLU A 41 -5.99 0.80 10.90
CA GLU A 41 -7.28 0.57 11.56
C GLU A 41 -7.22 0.86 13.08
N GLY A 42 -6.02 0.97 13.66
CA GLY A 42 -5.78 1.32 15.06
C GLY A 42 -5.90 2.81 15.37
N GLU A 43 -5.86 3.16 16.65
CA GLU A 43 -6.02 4.55 17.11
C GLU A 43 -4.83 5.44 16.72
N GLU A 44 -3.60 4.93 16.81
CA GLU A 44 -2.38 5.68 16.50
C GLU A 44 -1.98 5.58 15.01
N GLY A 45 -2.52 4.61 14.28
CA GLY A 45 -2.51 4.59 12.83
C GLY A 45 -1.12 4.54 12.21
N LEU A 46 -0.90 5.45 11.26
CA LEU A 46 0.38 5.60 10.56
C LEU A 46 1.53 5.97 11.52
N THR A 47 1.24 6.71 12.59
CA THR A 47 2.27 7.16 13.54
C THR A 47 2.88 5.95 14.25
N GLU A 48 2.04 5.04 14.74
CA GLU A 48 2.48 3.79 15.38
C GLU A 48 3.28 2.91 14.41
N PHE A 49 2.82 2.78 13.16
CA PHE A 49 3.53 2.01 12.15
C PHE A 49 4.93 2.57 11.86
N ILE A 50 5.07 3.90 11.76
CA ILE A 50 6.37 4.55 11.53
C ILE A 50 7.28 4.42 12.76
N ASN A 51 6.71 4.47 13.97
CA ASN A 51 7.47 4.28 15.20
C ASN A 51 8.06 2.85 15.30
N ASP A 52 7.29 1.84 14.95
CA ASP A 52 7.72 0.43 14.98
C ASP A 52 8.62 0.05 13.79
N PHE A 53 8.36 0.64 12.61
CA PHE A 53 9.07 0.36 11.36
C PHE A 53 9.59 1.63 10.69
N PRO A 54 10.52 2.38 11.31
CA PRO A 54 10.98 3.68 10.81
C PRO A 54 11.64 3.57 9.42
N TYR A 55 12.27 2.44 9.13
CA TYR A 55 12.88 2.16 7.83
C TYR A 55 11.85 1.95 6.70
N LEU A 56 10.57 1.79 7.01
CA LEU A 56 9.48 1.65 6.03
C LEU A 56 8.72 2.95 5.77
N GLU A 57 9.07 4.07 6.42
CA GLU A 57 8.34 5.35 6.29
C GLU A 57 8.15 5.76 4.82
N SER A 58 9.23 5.74 4.02
CA SER A 58 9.15 6.10 2.60
C SER A 58 8.22 5.18 1.80
N GLN A 59 8.21 3.87 2.12
CA GLN A 59 7.33 2.92 1.45
C GLN A 59 5.88 3.08 1.88
N ALA A 60 5.62 3.31 3.18
CA ALA A 60 4.29 3.57 3.73
C ALA A 60 3.63 4.79 3.09
N ILE A 61 4.39 5.90 2.97
CA ILE A 61 3.91 7.11 2.27
C ILE A 61 3.55 6.79 0.82
N LYS A 62 4.40 6.04 0.09
CA LYS A 62 4.09 5.66 -1.29
C LYS A 62 2.85 4.77 -1.40
N VAL A 63 2.57 3.90 -0.42
CA VAL A 63 1.32 3.12 -0.40
C VAL A 63 0.12 4.05 -0.35
N LEU A 64 0.12 5.03 0.57
CA LEU A 64 -0.96 6.01 0.71
C LEU A 64 -1.11 6.89 -0.54
N GLU A 65 -0.01 7.36 -1.13
CA GLU A 65 -0.05 8.16 -2.36
C GLU A 65 -0.67 7.38 -3.53
N ASN A 66 -0.29 6.11 -3.71
CA ASN A 66 -0.85 5.28 -4.77
C ASN A 66 -2.32 4.94 -4.52
N ALA A 67 -2.71 4.67 -3.27
CA ALA A 67 -4.10 4.47 -2.90
C ALA A 67 -4.94 5.73 -3.21
N GLY A 68 -4.46 6.91 -2.81
CA GLY A 68 -5.12 8.18 -3.10
C GLY A 68 -5.25 8.46 -4.59
N LYS A 69 -4.18 8.23 -5.38
CA LYS A 69 -4.22 8.35 -6.85
C LYS A 69 -5.27 7.44 -7.47
N LEU A 70 -5.34 6.18 -7.03
CA LEU A 70 -6.33 5.22 -7.55
C LEU A 70 -7.77 5.67 -7.27
N ILE A 71 -8.05 6.18 -6.07
CA ILE A 71 -9.37 6.69 -5.70
C ILE A 71 -9.73 7.90 -6.57
N ILE A 72 -8.82 8.87 -6.70
CA ILE A 72 -9.06 10.07 -7.53
C ILE A 72 -9.29 9.71 -9.00
N ASP A 73 -8.51 8.76 -9.54
CA ASP A 73 -8.66 8.33 -10.93
C ASP A 73 -9.97 7.57 -11.16
N GLN A 74 -10.48 6.84 -10.16
CA GLN A 74 -11.80 6.19 -10.21
C GLN A 74 -12.94 7.21 -10.26
N GLU A 75 -12.89 8.26 -9.45
CA GLU A 75 -13.89 9.34 -9.45
C GLU A 75 -13.92 10.06 -10.81
N ARG A 76 -12.75 10.43 -11.35
CA ARG A 76 -12.65 11.08 -12.68
C ARG A 76 -13.23 10.23 -13.81
N GLN A 77 -13.05 8.92 -13.76
CA GLN A 77 -13.62 8.00 -14.76
C GLN A 77 -15.14 7.89 -14.62
N THR A 78 -15.65 7.95 -13.40
CA THR A 78 -17.08 7.94 -13.09
C THR A 78 -17.76 9.22 -13.61
N ASP A 79 -17.18 10.38 -13.33
CA ASP A 79 -17.68 11.67 -13.82
C ASP A 79 -17.70 11.73 -15.36
N ALA A 80 -16.62 11.24 -15.99
CA ALA A 80 -16.53 11.18 -17.45
C ALA A 80 -17.54 10.22 -18.11
N TYR A 81 -17.98 9.19 -17.39
CA TYR A 81 -19.04 8.29 -17.83
C TYR A 81 -20.43 8.94 -17.69
N ILE A 82 -20.70 9.63 -16.57
CA ILE A 82 -22.00 10.29 -16.31
C ILE A 82 -22.21 11.49 -17.26
N ALA A 83 -21.16 12.17 -17.69
CA ALA A 83 -21.23 13.31 -18.59
C ALA A 83 -21.45 12.96 -20.09
N ARG A 84 -21.59 11.68 -20.44
CA ARG A 84 -21.86 11.18 -21.81
C ARG A 84 -23.31 10.76 -21.97
#